data_AF-A0A4Q2EDU9-F1
#
_entry.id   AF-A0A4Q2EDU9-F1
#
_cell.length_a   1.000
_cell.length_b   1.000
_cell.length_c   1.000
_cell.angle_alpha   90.00
_cell.angle_beta   90.00
_cell.angle_gamma   90.00
#
_symmetry.space_group_name_H-M   'P 1'
#
loop_
_entity.id
_entity.type
_entity.pdbx_description
1 polymer ?
#
loop_
_entity_poly.entity_id
_entity_poly.type
_entity_poly.pdbx_seq_one_letter_code
_entity_poly.pdbx_strand_id
1 'polypeptide(L)'
;MQVGVAGVNRTDQVDGEFPAPGTVLWQIRLDFAAAPDQILTPCDIELQDASGRRYSVEGAKVDARGRPNPPWVHRGCTPADAPGPTLDLDGGILPSPTPRPQSWQVVTSVALPPDVQPTLVRVMWDRPAYLTLAIPQ
;
A
#
# COMPACT_ATOMS: atom_id res chain seq x y z
N MET A 1 16.23 -5.43 1.24
CA MET A 1 14.81 -5.29 1.57
C MET A 1 14.09 -6.60 1.29
N GLN A 2 13.17 -6.99 2.16
CA GLN A 2 12.28 -8.15 2.00
C GLN A 2 10.84 -7.69 2.20
N VAL A 3 9.91 -8.30 1.46
CA VAL A 3 8.48 -8.05 1.57
C VAL A 3 7.75 -9.38 1.53
N GLY A 4 6.84 -9.60 2.48
CA GLY A 4 5.98 -10.78 2.56
C GLY A 4 4.50 -10.39 2.55
N VAL A 5 3.66 -11.24 1.97
CA VAL A 5 2.20 -11.09 2.03
C VAL A 5 1.70 -11.85 3.25
N ALA A 6 1.29 -11.12 4.29
CA ALA A 6 0.71 -11.70 5.50
C ALA A 6 -0.79 -12.03 5.33
N GLY A 7 -1.49 -11.32 4.44
CA GLY A 7 -2.87 -11.64 4.10
C GLY A 7 -3.50 -10.64 3.13
N VAL A 8 -4.42 -11.13 2.29
CA VAL A 8 -5.25 -10.30 1.42
C VAL A 8 -6.68 -10.81 1.49
N ASN A 9 -7.58 -10.01 2.04
CA ASN A 9 -8.95 -10.44 2.35
C ASN A 9 -9.97 -9.34 2.04
N ARG A 10 -11.18 -9.73 1.67
CA ARG A 10 -12.31 -8.80 1.59
C ARG A 10 -12.65 -8.27 2.98
N THR A 11 -13.03 -7.01 3.06
CA THR A 11 -13.46 -6.34 4.30
C THR A 11 -14.49 -5.26 3.96
N ASP A 12 -15.23 -4.79 4.97
CA ASP A 12 -16.15 -3.66 4.83
C ASP A 12 -15.45 -2.32 5.08
N GLN A 13 -14.34 -2.32 5.83
CA GLN A 13 -13.54 -1.13 6.11
C GLN A 13 -12.07 -1.42 6.43
N VAL A 14 -11.21 -0.42 6.22
CA VAL A 14 -9.84 -0.34 6.75
C VAL A 14 -9.57 1.10 7.18
N ASP A 15 -9.24 1.34 8.45
CA ASP A 15 -8.84 2.66 8.95
C ASP A 15 -9.79 3.83 8.60
N GLY A 16 -11.10 3.56 8.58
CA GLY A 16 -12.12 4.55 8.24
C GLY A 16 -12.31 4.77 6.73
N GLU A 17 -11.62 3.99 5.89
CA GLU A 17 -11.91 3.86 4.46
C GLU A 17 -12.96 2.77 4.23
N PHE A 18 -13.95 3.09 3.40
CA PHE A 18 -15.04 2.21 2.97
C PHE A 18 -15.00 2.07 1.43
N PRO A 19 -15.52 0.96 0.86
CA PRO A 19 -15.67 0.86 -0.59
C PRO A 19 -16.66 1.90 -1.11
N ALA A 20 -16.34 2.53 -2.24
CA ALA A 20 -17.32 3.33 -2.97
C ALA A 20 -18.44 2.42 -3.52
N PRO A 21 -19.66 2.94 -3.77
CA PRO A 21 -20.74 2.17 -4.39
C PRO A 21 -20.28 1.44 -5.65
N GLY A 22 -20.61 0.14 -5.75
CA GLY A 22 -20.20 -0.70 -6.88
C GLY A 22 -18.80 -1.28 -6.79
N THR A 23 -18.13 -1.19 -5.63
CA THR A 23 -16.82 -1.80 -5.39
C THR A 23 -16.81 -2.65 -4.12
N VAL A 24 -15.78 -3.48 -3.98
CA VAL A 24 -15.48 -4.29 -2.80
C VAL A 24 -14.09 -3.91 -2.30
N LEU A 25 -13.96 -3.72 -0.99
CA LEU A 25 -12.70 -3.35 -0.37
C LEU A 25 -11.90 -4.60 -0.02
N TRP A 26 -10.62 -4.59 -0.39
CA TRP A 26 -9.65 -5.62 -0.04
C TRP A 26 -8.62 -5.04 0.92
N GLN A 27 -8.53 -5.60 2.12
CA GLN A 27 -7.43 -5.34 3.05
C GLN A 27 -6.20 -6.10 2.60
N ILE A 28 -5.07 -5.41 2.56
CA ILE A 28 -3.74 -5.97 2.28
C ILE A 28 -2.90 -5.80 3.53
N ARG A 29 -2.31 -6.89 4.02
CA ARG A 29 -1.34 -6.90 5.11
C ARG A 29 0.00 -7.37 4.58
N LEU A 30 1.01 -6.53 4.70
CA LEU A 30 2.36 -6.77 4.21
C LEU A 30 3.36 -6.67 5.35
N ASP A 31 4.28 -7.62 5.40
CA ASP A 31 5.44 -7.58 6.30
C ASP A 31 6.65 -7.08 5.52
N PHE A 32 7.34 -6.09 6.08
CA PHE A 32 8.53 -5.49 5.49
C PHE A 32 9.74 -5.71 6.39
N ALA A 33 10.91 -5.87 5.77
CA ALA A 33 12.19 -5.75 6.45
C ALA A 33 13.22 -5.01 5.58
N ALA A 34 13.85 -3.98 6.13
CA ALA A 34 14.86 -3.16 5.45
C ALA A 34 15.80 -2.49 6.46
N ALA A 35 16.92 -1.96 5.96
CA ALA A 35 17.78 -1.11 6.79
C ALA A 35 17.02 0.16 7.23
N PRO A 36 17.23 0.66 8.47
CA PRO A 36 16.53 1.85 8.98
C PRO A 36 16.72 3.12 8.15
N ASP A 37 17.85 3.23 7.46
CA ASP A 37 18.31 4.37 6.66
C ASP A 37 18.05 4.19 5.14
N GLN A 38 17.48 3.06 4.72
CA GLN A 38 17.12 2.85 3.33
C GLN A 38 15.97 3.81 2.92
N ILE A 39 16.13 4.55 1.83
CA ILE A 39 15.04 5.38 1.29
C ILE A 39 13.99 4.47 0.67
N LEU A 40 12.75 4.58 1.16
CA LEU A 40 11.60 3.75 0.75
C LEU A 40 10.40 4.62 0.34
N THR A 41 10.66 5.87 -0.06
CA THR A 41 9.66 6.81 -0.55
C THR A 41 10.09 7.38 -1.91
N PRO A 42 9.17 7.53 -2.88
CA PRO A 42 7.76 7.13 -2.83
C PRO A 42 7.59 5.60 -2.80
N CYS A 43 6.41 5.12 -2.41
CA CYS A 43 6.07 3.71 -2.54
C CYS A 43 4.60 3.53 -2.91
N ASP A 44 4.36 2.68 -3.92
CA ASP A 44 3.00 2.31 -4.34
C ASP A 44 2.75 0.83 -4.09
N ILE A 45 1.53 0.53 -3.64
CA ILE A 45 1.01 -0.83 -3.46
C ILE A 45 -0.19 -0.99 -4.39
N GLU A 46 -0.23 -2.09 -5.13
CA GLU A 46 -1.32 -2.41 -6.04
C GLU A 46 -1.73 -3.88 -5.91
N LEU A 47 -2.99 -4.15 -6.24
CA LEU A 47 -3.47 -5.50 -6.54
C LEU A 47 -3.53 -5.71 -8.05
N GLN A 48 -3.23 -6.93 -8.48
CA GLN A 48 -3.35 -7.34 -9.87
C GLN A 48 -4.14 -8.64 -9.98
N ASP A 49 -5.05 -8.69 -10.96
CA ASP A 49 -5.84 -9.88 -11.27
C ASP A 49 -5.14 -10.80 -12.30
N ALA A 50 -5.75 -11.96 -12.59
CA ALA A 50 -5.22 -12.94 -13.53
C ALA A 50 -5.15 -12.42 -14.98
N SER A 51 -5.89 -11.36 -15.33
CA SER A 51 -5.86 -10.72 -16.64
C SER A 51 -4.79 -9.62 -16.76
N GLY A 52 -4.10 -9.30 -15.66
CA GLY A 52 -3.09 -8.26 -15.59
C GLY A 52 -3.66 -6.86 -15.32
N ARG A 53 -4.95 -6.73 -14.98
CA ARG A 53 -5.53 -5.43 -14.57
C ARG A 53 -5.04 -5.07 -13.18
N ARG A 54 -4.83 -3.78 -12.95
CA ARG A 54 -4.16 -3.24 -11.77
C ARG A 54 -5.03 -2.22 -11.06
N TYR A 55 -4.98 -2.28 -9.73
CA TYR A 55 -5.80 -1.46 -8.85
C TYR A 55 -4.90 -0.90 -7.75
N SER A 56 -4.83 0.42 -7.62
CA SER A 56 -3.97 1.10 -6.65
C SER A 56 -4.73 1.44 -5.37
N VAL A 57 -3.96 1.75 -4.32
CA VAL A 57 -4.47 2.26 -3.05
C VAL A 57 -5.21 3.59 -3.15
N GLU A 58 -5.24 4.28 -4.30
CA GLU A 58 -5.87 5.61 -4.41
C GLU A 58 -7.35 5.54 -4.75
N GLY A 59 -7.75 4.56 -5.57
CA GLY A 59 -9.06 4.56 -6.21
C GLY A 59 -10.22 4.14 -5.32
N ALA A 60 -11.41 4.65 -5.67
CA ALA A 60 -12.73 4.10 -5.36
C ALA A 60 -13.01 3.77 -3.88
N LYS A 61 -12.58 4.65 -2.97
CA LYS A 61 -12.90 4.59 -1.54
C LYS A 61 -13.55 5.87 -1.05
N VAL A 62 -14.36 5.75 -0.01
CA VAL A 62 -15.08 6.85 0.62
C VAL A 62 -14.88 6.84 2.14
N ASP A 63 -15.12 8.00 2.76
CA ASP A 63 -15.17 8.15 4.21
C ASP A 63 -16.50 7.64 4.79
N ALA A 64 -16.64 7.66 6.12
CA ALA A 64 -17.86 7.26 6.82
C ALA A 64 -19.13 8.07 6.43
N ARG A 65 -18.98 9.20 5.73
CA ARG A 65 -20.08 10.04 5.22
C ARG A 65 -20.33 9.82 3.72
N GLY A 66 -19.64 8.85 3.10
CA GLY A 66 -19.75 8.55 1.67
C GLY A 66 -19.03 9.56 0.77
N ARG A 67 -18.14 10.40 1.29
CA ARG A 67 -17.37 11.36 0.48
C ARG A 67 -16.09 10.71 -0.03
N PRO A 68 -15.64 11.00 -1.26
CA PRO A 68 -14.40 10.45 -1.79
C PRO A 68 -13.20 10.73 -0.87
N ASN A 69 -12.36 9.73 -0.64
CA ASN A 69 -11.14 9.92 0.11
C ASN A 69 -10.15 10.81 -0.66
N PRO A 70 -9.44 11.73 0.02
CA PRO A 70 -8.38 12.48 -0.61
C PRO A 70 -7.19 11.58 -0.97
N PRO A 71 -6.47 11.88 -2.07
CA PRO A 71 -5.35 11.05 -2.56
C PRO A 71 -4.14 11.00 -1.63
N TRP A 72 -4.03 11.89 -0.63
CA TRP A 72 -2.92 11.90 0.32
C TRP A 72 -3.17 11.09 1.60
N VAL A 73 -4.33 10.43 1.72
CA VAL A 73 -4.68 9.65 2.93
C VAL A 73 -4.09 8.23 2.89
N HIS A 74 -3.56 7.79 1.75
CA HIS A 74 -3.13 6.42 1.56
C HIS A 74 -1.82 6.12 2.30
N ARG A 75 -1.83 5.03 3.08
CA ARG A 75 -0.64 4.55 3.77
C ARG A 75 0.33 3.93 2.76
N GLY A 76 1.54 4.49 2.71
CA GLY A 76 2.65 3.93 1.93
C GLY A 76 3.26 2.69 2.60
N CYS A 77 4.44 2.31 2.14
CA CYS A 77 5.14 1.09 2.57
C CYS A 77 5.93 1.24 3.88
N THR A 78 5.88 2.41 4.52
CA THR A 78 6.65 2.74 5.72
C THR A 78 5.73 3.00 6.92
N PRO A 79 6.20 2.80 8.17
CA PRO A 79 5.44 3.19 9.36
C PRO A 79 5.15 4.69 9.36
N ALA A 80 3.99 5.09 9.88
CA ALA A 80 3.58 6.50 9.90
C ALA A 80 4.39 7.34 10.90
N ASP A 81 4.82 6.73 12.00
CA ASP A 81 5.55 7.33 13.12
C ASP A 81 7.08 7.25 12.96
N ALA A 82 7.56 6.30 12.13
CA ALA A 82 8.96 6.11 11.83
C ALA A 82 9.18 5.78 10.34
N PRO A 83 8.92 6.74 9.41
CA PRO A 83 8.95 6.48 7.97
C PRO A 83 10.37 6.18 7.45
N GLY A 84 11.41 6.64 8.13
CA GLY A 84 12.79 6.62 7.63
C GLY A 84 13.09 7.81 6.72
N PRO A 85 14.31 7.92 6.19
CA PRO A 85 14.70 9.06 5.36
C PRO A 85 13.91 9.10 4.05
N THR A 86 13.73 10.32 3.53
CA THR A 86 13.05 10.59 2.26
C THR A 86 13.91 11.51 1.40
N LEU A 87 13.54 11.67 0.13
CA LEU A 87 14.11 12.69 -0.74
C LEU A 87 13.31 14.00 -0.64
N ASP A 88 13.99 15.14 -0.70
CA ASP A 88 13.38 16.43 -1.03
C ASP A 88 13.12 16.56 -2.54
N LEU A 89 12.59 17.71 -2.97
CA LEU A 89 12.25 17.97 -4.38
C LEU A 89 13.49 18.06 -5.29
N ASP A 90 14.66 18.37 -4.73
CA ASP A 90 15.93 18.50 -5.44
C ASP A 90 16.75 17.19 -5.38
N GLY A 91 16.21 16.13 -4.75
CA GLY A 91 16.87 14.84 -4.57
C GLY A 91 17.84 14.78 -3.38
N GLY A 92 17.85 15.79 -2.52
CA GLY A 92 18.57 15.78 -1.25
C GLY A 92 17.94 14.82 -0.25
N ILE A 93 18.77 14.18 0.58
CA ILE A 93 18.28 13.25 1.61
C ILE A 93 17.81 14.05 2.82
N LEU A 94 16.52 13.95 3.12
CA LEU A 94 15.92 14.41 4.37
C LEU A 94 15.98 13.27 5.41
N PRO A 95 16.76 13.43 6.49
CA PRO A 95 16.85 12.41 7.53
C PRO A 95 15.52 12.32 8.31
N SER A 96 15.21 11.11 8.78
CA SER A 96 14.12 10.93 9.75
C SER A 96 14.64 11.11 11.18
N PRO A 97 13.94 11.86 12.05
CA PRO A 97 14.33 12.00 13.45
C PRO A 97 14.16 10.69 14.22
N THR A 98 13.24 9.83 13.78
CA THR A 98 12.99 8.51 14.37
C THR A 98 13.50 7.43 13.43
N PRO A 99 14.43 6.55 13.87
CA PRO A 99 14.86 5.42 13.07
C PRO A 99 13.70 4.47 12.77
N ARG A 100 13.54 4.07 11.51
CA ARG A 100 12.57 3.04 11.14
C ARG A 100 13.01 1.70 11.75
N PRO A 101 12.10 0.90 12.33
CA PRO A 101 12.44 -0.45 12.79
C PRO A 101 12.95 -1.31 11.61
N GLN A 102 13.79 -2.30 11.91
CA GLN A 102 14.33 -3.22 10.89
C GLN A 102 13.24 -4.06 10.21
N SER A 103 12.12 -4.27 10.90
CA SER A 103 10.94 -4.96 10.40
C SER A 103 9.67 -4.27 10.89
N TRP A 104 8.66 -4.18 10.04
CA TRP A 104 7.36 -3.62 10.37
C TRP A 104 6.26 -4.22 9.52
N GLN A 105 5.01 -3.95 9.91
CA GLN A 105 3.83 -4.34 9.15
C GLN A 105 3.12 -3.10 8.61
N VAL A 106 2.63 -3.20 7.38
CA VAL A 106 1.73 -2.22 6.77
C VAL A 106 0.38 -2.89 6.55
N VAL A 107 -0.68 -2.17 6.91
CA VAL A 107 -2.05 -2.49 6.56
C VAL A 107 -2.56 -1.38 5.65
N THR A 108 -3.06 -1.75 4.47
CA THR A 108 -3.65 -0.82 3.51
C THR A 108 -4.85 -1.45 2.83
N SER A 109 -5.51 -0.72 1.94
CA SER A 109 -6.70 -1.18 1.26
C SER A 109 -6.76 -0.78 -0.21
N VAL A 110 -7.34 -1.65 -1.03
CA VAL A 110 -7.58 -1.40 -2.45
C VAL A 110 -9.02 -1.78 -2.77
N ALA A 111 -9.74 -0.90 -3.47
CA ALA A 111 -11.10 -1.16 -3.90
C ALA A 111 -11.12 -1.74 -5.32
N LEU A 112 -11.79 -2.88 -5.48
CA LEU A 112 -11.91 -3.62 -6.74
C LEU A 112 -13.38 -3.72 -7.15
N PRO A 113 -13.68 -3.90 -8.45
CA PRO A 113 -15.00 -4.37 -8.87
C PRO A 113 -15.37 -5.71 -8.20
N PRO A 114 -16.67 -6.00 -7.95
CA PRO A 114 -17.08 -7.17 -7.16
C PRO A 114 -16.71 -8.53 -7.76
N ASP A 115 -16.57 -8.57 -9.09
CA ASP A 115 -16.24 -9.74 -9.91
C ASP A 115 -14.73 -9.94 -10.07
N VAL A 116 -13.90 -9.02 -9.58
CA VAL A 116 -12.44 -9.11 -9.70
C VAL A 116 -11.86 -9.83 -8.49
N GLN A 117 -11.10 -10.88 -8.78
CA GLN A 117 -10.29 -11.60 -7.81
C GLN A 117 -8.81 -11.26 -8.01
N PRO A 118 -8.16 -10.61 -7.02
CA PRO A 118 -6.73 -10.36 -7.10
C PRO A 118 -5.95 -11.67 -6.93
N THR A 119 -4.87 -11.80 -7.69
CA THR A 119 -3.94 -12.94 -7.63
C THR A 119 -2.54 -12.54 -7.16
N LEU A 120 -2.20 -11.25 -7.30
CA LEU A 120 -0.88 -10.72 -7.02
C LEU A 120 -0.97 -9.41 -6.25
N VAL A 121 -0.03 -9.21 -5.32
CA VAL A 121 0.31 -7.88 -4.78
C VAL A 121 1.54 -7.38 -5.53
N ARG A 122 1.52 -6.09 -5.90
CA ARG A 122 2.68 -5.40 -6.48
C ARG A 122 3.11 -4.28 -5.55
N VAL A 123 4.42 -4.17 -5.32
CA VAL A 123 5.01 -3.11 -4.51
C VAL A 123 6.14 -2.47 -5.30
N MET A 124 6.20 -1.14 -5.35
CA MET A 124 7.19 -0.39 -6.13
C MET A 124 7.66 0.87 -5.42
N TRP A 125 8.92 1.24 -5.66
CA TRP A 125 9.57 2.42 -5.09
C TRP A 125 10.18 3.34 -6.16
N ASP A 126 10.59 2.75 -7.28
CA ASP A 126 11.17 3.46 -8.41
C ASP A 126 10.59 2.88 -9.70
N ARG A 127 9.79 3.67 -10.42
CA ARG A 127 9.14 3.22 -11.66
C ARG A 127 10.20 3.10 -12.77
N PRO A 128 10.21 2.01 -13.56
CA PRO A 128 9.12 1.03 -13.74
C PRO A 128 9.30 -0.27 -12.95
N ALA A 129 10.26 -0.37 -12.04
CA ALA A 129 10.56 -1.62 -11.34
C ALA A 129 9.53 -1.93 -10.25
N TYR A 130 9.10 -3.19 -10.17
CA TYR A 130 8.15 -3.66 -9.18
C TYR A 130 8.52 -5.04 -8.65
N LEU A 131 8.24 -5.25 -7.37
CA LEU A 131 8.19 -6.57 -6.76
C LEU A 131 6.78 -7.13 -6.93
N THR A 132 6.66 -8.34 -7.46
CA THR A 132 5.39 -9.07 -7.55
C THR A 132 5.39 -10.20 -6.53
N LEU A 133 4.35 -10.27 -5.72
CA LEU A 133 4.16 -11.27 -4.68
C LEU A 133 2.84 -12.01 -4.93
N ALA A 134 2.88 -13.34 -4.94
CA ALA A 134 1.66 -14.15 -5.03
C ALA A 134 0.83 -13.99 -3.76
N ILE A 135 -0.50 -13.93 -3.91
CA ILE A 135 -1.41 -13.97 -2.79
C ILE A 135 -1.60 -15.43 -2.36
N PRO A 136 -1.27 -15.79 -1.10
CA PRO A 136 -1.52 -17.14 -0.59
C PRO A 136 -3.00 -17.51 -0.74
N GLN A 137 -3.27 -18.73 -1.22
CA GLN A 137 -4.63 -19.28 -1.34
C GLN A 137 -5.12 -19.82 0.00
#